data_AF-A0A534KAM9-F1
#
_entry.id   AF-A0A534KAM9-F1
#
_cell.length_a   1.000
_cell.length_b   1.000
_cell.length_c   1.000
_cell.angle_alpha   90.00
_cell.angle_beta   90.00
_cell.angle_gamma   90.00
#
_symmetry.space_group_name_H-M   'P 1'
#
loop_
_entity.id
_entity.type
_entity.pdbx_description
1 polymer ?
#
loop_
_entity_poly.entity_id
_entity_poly.type
_entity_poly.pdbx_seq_one_letter_code
_entity_poly.pdbx_strand_id
1 'polypeptide(L)'
;MRGLRQRLPLERSSRCLGASPLAPRSIAFYRDPRIRRRMRKGDLLRRKVEDIDLARARDVAALVAEMDRGGGFTAKKIAEGVGILRAIFRRAGCTTFLSFPAALMATGVRGVLRGLVERRLVDVVVTTCGTADHDLARVWRPYYHGDFDLDDVELHRLGVNRLGNVLVPNESYGLVLEEKLLPMLRALWESGQRSPSTKELLWELGRRTGSRASLL
;
A
#
# COMPACT_ATOMS: atom_id res chain seq x y z
N MET A 1 42.24 -17.08 -43.69
CA MET A 1 41.33 -16.53 -44.72
C MET A 1 40.06 -16.05 -44.00
N ARG A 2 40.00 -14.78 -43.59
CA ARG A 2 39.36 -13.63 -44.27
C ARG A 2 37.86 -13.84 -44.57
N GLY A 3 37.03 -12.94 -44.01
CA GLY A 3 35.64 -12.69 -44.40
C GLY A 3 34.69 -12.48 -43.21
N LEU A 4 34.84 -11.46 -42.36
CA LEU A 4 34.25 -10.12 -42.54
C LEU A 4 32.82 -10.16 -43.11
N ARG A 5 31.82 -10.09 -42.23
CA ARG A 5 30.50 -9.51 -42.56
C ARG A 5 30.24 -8.32 -41.65
N GLN A 6 29.76 -7.28 -42.32
CA GLN A 6 29.84 -5.87 -41.94
C GLN A 6 28.73 -5.49 -40.97
N ARG A 7 29.07 -4.59 -40.04
CA ARG A 7 28.13 -3.72 -39.34
C ARG A 7 27.69 -2.61 -40.28
N LEU A 8 26.45 -2.13 -40.13
CA LEU A 8 25.93 -0.75 -40.23
C LEU A 8 24.42 -0.76 -40.59
N PRO A 9 23.62 0.30 -40.30
CA PRO A 9 23.71 1.30 -39.26
C PRO A 9 22.44 1.39 -38.38
N LEU A 10 22.58 2.04 -37.22
CA LEU A 10 21.48 2.60 -36.47
C LEU A 10 20.82 3.72 -37.28
N GLU A 11 19.52 3.61 -37.57
CA GLU A 11 18.69 4.77 -37.87
C GLU A 11 17.56 4.90 -36.84
N ARG A 12 17.56 6.07 -36.21
CA ARG A 12 16.57 6.53 -35.24
C ARG A 12 15.31 6.96 -36.01
N SER A 13 14.23 6.21 -35.85
CA SER A 13 12.87 6.68 -36.18
C SER A 13 12.17 7.13 -34.89
N SER A 14 12.41 8.39 -34.53
CA SER A 14 11.63 9.10 -33.52
C SER A 14 10.25 9.47 -34.09
N ARG A 15 9.23 8.68 -33.75
CA ARG A 15 7.82 9.12 -33.78
C ARG A 15 7.19 8.83 -32.43
N CYS A 16 7.46 9.71 -31.47
CA CYS A 16 6.65 9.83 -30.26
C CYS A 16 5.36 10.56 -30.66
N LEU A 17 4.28 9.81 -30.87
CA LEU A 17 2.92 10.35 -30.96
C LEU A 17 2.14 9.87 -29.73
N GLY A 18 1.60 10.84 -28.98
CA GLY A 18 0.60 10.59 -27.94
C GLY A 18 1.06 10.80 -26.50
N ALA A 19 1.46 12.01 -26.12
CA ALA A 19 1.57 12.38 -24.71
C ALA A 19 0.17 12.36 -24.06
N SER A 20 -0.08 11.36 -23.23
CA SER A 20 -1.26 11.27 -22.34
C SER A 20 -1.26 12.42 -21.31
N PRO A 21 -2.39 13.11 -21.05
CA PRO A 21 -2.42 14.37 -20.30
C PRO A 21 -2.39 14.21 -18.76
N LEU A 22 -1.82 13.15 -18.20
CA LEU A 22 -1.95 12.84 -16.76
C LEU A 22 -0.63 12.60 -16.00
N ALA A 23 0.45 13.28 -16.40
CA ALA A 23 1.62 13.38 -15.54
C ALA A 23 1.45 14.55 -14.52
N PRO A 24 1.59 14.32 -13.21
CA PRO A 24 1.60 15.40 -12.23
C PRO A 24 2.80 16.31 -12.50
N ARG A 25 2.52 17.57 -12.89
CA ARG A 25 3.49 18.59 -13.31
C ARG A 25 4.37 19.15 -12.17
N SER A 26 4.57 18.44 -11.06
CA SER A 26 4.95 19.13 -9.82
C SER A 26 6.44 19.18 -9.49
N ILE A 27 7.33 18.36 -10.07
CA ILE A 27 8.69 18.24 -9.50
C ILE A 27 9.86 18.55 -10.46
N ALA A 28 9.73 18.37 -11.77
CA ALA A 28 10.85 18.62 -12.70
C ALA A 28 10.96 20.08 -13.23
N PHE A 29 10.00 20.95 -12.91
CA PHE A 29 9.88 22.29 -13.52
C PHE A 29 10.69 23.40 -12.82
N TYR A 30 11.31 23.13 -11.67
CA TYR A 30 11.77 24.20 -10.78
C TYR A 30 13.20 24.72 -11.02
N ARG A 31 13.92 24.25 -12.04
CA ARG A 31 15.34 24.62 -12.25
C ARG A 31 15.75 24.99 -13.68
N ASP A 32 14.83 25.26 -14.62
CA ASP A 32 15.20 25.91 -15.90
C ASP A 32 14.95 27.43 -15.81
N PRO A 33 16.00 28.28 -15.77
CA PRO A 33 15.86 29.74 -15.74
C PRO A 33 15.21 30.33 -17.00
N ARG A 34 15.11 29.58 -18.11
CA ARG A 34 14.46 30.01 -19.36
C ARG A 34 12.93 29.87 -19.35
N ILE A 35 12.35 29.24 -18.33
CA ILE A 35 10.89 29.07 -18.19
C ILE A 35 10.38 29.73 -16.89
N ARG A 36 10.79 30.96 -16.61
CA ARG A 36 10.09 31.81 -15.63
C ARG A 36 8.95 32.56 -16.31
N ARG A 37 7.85 31.84 -16.62
CA ARG A 37 6.60 32.51 -16.97
C ARG A 37 6.15 33.33 -15.76
N ARG A 38 6.10 34.67 -15.91
CA ARG A 38 5.59 35.57 -14.87
C ARG A 38 4.15 35.18 -14.54
N MET A 39 3.93 34.65 -13.34
CA MET A 39 2.59 34.29 -12.84
C MET A 39 1.80 35.57 -12.56
N ARG A 40 0.53 35.63 -12.95
CA ARG A 40 -0.36 36.76 -12.61
C ARG A 40 -1.15 36.40 -11.35
N LYS A 41 -1.48 37.40 -10.53
CA LYS A 41 -2.30 37.23 -9.32
C LYS A 41 -3.61 36.48 -9.60
N GLY A 42 -4.30 36.82 -10.70
CA GLY A 42 -5.52 36.14 -11.14
C GLY A 42 -5.33 34.68 -11.57
N ASP A 43 -4.10 34.28 -11.94
CA ASP A 43 -3.80 32.87 -12.24
C ASP A 43 -3.73 32.02 -10.96
N LEU A 44 -3.41 32.63 -9.80
CA LEU A 44 -3.21 31.98 -8.51
C LEU A 44 -4.48 31.98 -7.64
N LEU A 45 -5.23 33.09 -7.61
CA LEU A 45 -6.38 33.28 -6.72
C LEU A 45 -7.68 32.73 -7.30
N ARG A 46 -7.73 31.42 -7.58
CA ARG A 46 -8.86 30.76 -8.28
C ARG A 46 -9.89 30.09 -7.37
N ARG A 47 -9.45 29.49 -6.26
CA ARG A 47 -10.33 28.86 -5.25
C ARG A 47 -10.18 29.61 -3.95
N LYS A 48 -11.30 30.01 -3.36
CA LYS A 48 -11.34 30.60 -2.03
C LYS A 48 -11.35 29.48 -0.99
N VAL A 49 -10.89 29.81 0.20
CA VAL A 49 -11.15 29.02 1.40
C VAL A 49 -12.58 29.31 1.84
N GLU A 50 -13.34 28.26 2.15
CA GLU A 50 -14.72 28.33 2.62
C GLU A 50 -14.83 27.66 4.00
N ASP A 51 -15.62 28.21 4.91
CA ASP A 51 -15.86 27.58 6.20
C ASP A 51 -16.62 26.26 6.04
N ILE A 52 -16.26 25.26 6.84
CA ILE A 52 -16.95 23.96 6.86
C ILE A 52 -18.36 24.16 7.41
N ASP A 53 -19.36 23.80 6.62
CA ASP A 53 -20.76 23.82 7.03
C ASP A 53 -21.21 22.45 7.54
N LEU A 54 -21.45 22.37 8.85
CA LEU A 54 -21.87 21.13 9.50
C LEU A 54 -23.27 20.67 9.05
N ALA A 55 -24.13 21.56 8.58
CA ALA A 55 -25.43 21.17 8.01
C ALA A 55 -25.29 20.48 6.64
N ARG A 56 -24.20 20.75 5.91
CA ARG A 56 -23.84 20.05 4.68
C ARG A 56 -23.04 18.76 4.93
N ALA A 57 -22.23 18.72 5.98
CA ALA A 57 -21.39 17.57 6.36
C ALA A 57 -22.17 16.42 7.04
N ARG A 58 -23.26 15.96 6.42
CA ARG A 58 -24.19 14.97 7.00
C ARG A 58 -23.65 13.53 7.05
N ASP A 59 -22.59 13.26 6.29
CA ASP A 59 -21.89 11.97 6.26
C ASP A 59 -20.39 12.17 5.99
N VAL A 60 -19.61 11.09 6.08
CA VAL A 60 -18.14 11.14 5.89
C VAL A 60 -17.76 11.63 4.50
N ALA A 61 -18.51 11.28 3.45
CA ALA A 61 -18.19 11.71 2.09
C ALA A 61 -18.44 13.21 1.90
N ALA A 62 -19.52 13.71 2.48
CA ALA A 62 -19.85 15.14 2.50
C ALA A 62 -18.84 15.92 3.34
N LEU A 63 -18.41 15.40 4.49
CA LEU A 63 -17.35 16.01 5.29
C LEU A 63 -16.03 16.12 4.53
N VAL A 64 -15.61 15.08 3.81
CA VAL A 64 -14.41 15.15 2.96
C VAL A 64 -14.57 16.17 1.83
N ALA A 65 -15.77 16.34 1.29
CA ALA A 65 -16.03 17.38 0.30
C ALA A 65 -15.94 18.79 0.91
N GLU A 66 -16.42 19.00 2.14
CA GLU A 66 -16.22 20.25 2.88
C GLU A 66 -14.73 20.48 3.19
N MET A 67 -13.95 19.44 3.52
CA MET A 67 -12.50 19.55 3.72
C MET A 67 -11.76 20.03 2.45
N ASP A 68 -12.23 19.66 1.24
CA ASP A 68 -11.69 20.19 -0.02
C ASP A 68 -11.98 21.68 -0.21
N ARG A 69 -13.20 22.12 0.13
CA ARG A 69 -13.65 23.52 0.06
C ARG A 69 -12.92 24.39 1.09
N GLY A 70 -12.74 23.88 2.30
CA GLY A 70 -12.01 24.56 3.37
C GLY A 70 -10.52 24.71 3.10
N GLY A 71 -9.93 23.81 2.30
CA GLY A 71 -8.51 23.88 1.98
C GLY A 71 -7.63 23.76 3.23
N GLY A 72 -6.35 24.14 3.08
CA GLY A 72 -5.39 24.17 4.19
C GLY A 72 -4.88 22.80 4.68
N PHE A 73 -3.60 22.76 5.04
CA PHE A 73 -2.93 21.71 5.82
C PHE A 73 -3.36 20.26 5.51
N THR A 74 -3.84 19.52 6.51
CA THR A 74 -4.15 18.09 6.41
C THR A 74 -5.55 17.84 5.86
N ALA A 75 -6.53 18.70 6.14
CA ALA A 75 -7.90 18.56 5.64
C ALA A 75 -7.91 18.50 4.10
N LYS A 76 -7.21 19.44 3.45
CA LYS A 76 -7.05 19.44 2.00
C LYS A 76 -6.36 18.16 1.49
N LYS A 77 -5.31 17.70 2.17
CA LYS A 77 -4.58 16.48 1.77
C LYS A 77 -5.46 15.23 1.83
N ILE A 78 -6.35 15.12 2.81
CA ILE A 78 -7.31 14.01 2.91
C ILE A 78 -8.24 14.03 1.69
N ALA A 79 -8.82 15.19 1.37
CA ALA A 79 -9.73 15.31 0.25
C ALA A 79 -9.04 15.06 -1.11
N GLU A 80 -7.84 15.60 -1.30
CA GLU A 80 -7.00 15.30 -2.47
C GLU A 80 -6.70 13.80 -2.57
N GLY A 81 -6.32 13.16 -1.46
CA GLY A 81 -6.07 11.71 -1.41
C GLY A 81 -7.28 10.88 -1.82
N VAL A 82 -8.47 11.22 -1.32
CA VAL A 82 -9.74 10.57 -1.74
C VAL A 82 -10.01 10.79 -3.23
N GLY A 83 -9.76 11.99 -3.74
CA GLY A 83 -9.87 12.31 -5.16
C GLY A 83 -8.94 11.47 -6.04
N ILE A 84 -7.67 11.32 -5.63
CA ILE A 84 -6.66 10.50 -6.30
C ILE A 84 -7.07 9.03 -6.32
N LEU A 85 -7.49 8.47 -5.18
CA LEU A 85 -7.93 7.08 -5.11
C LEU A 85 -9.15 6.83 -6.01
N ARG A 86 -10.15 7.73 -6.00
CA ARG A 86 -11.31 7.64 -6.90
C ARG A 86 -10.90 7.68 -8.37
N ALA A 87 -9.92 8.52 -8.73
CA ALA A 87 -9.43 8.63 -10.10
C ALA A 87 -8.70 7.35 -10.54
N ILE A 88 -7.83 6.81 -9.69
CA ILE A 88 -7.08 5.57 -9.96
C ILE A 88 -8.04 4.40 -10.16
N PHE A 89 -8.97 4.18 -9.22
CA PHE A 89 -9.88 3.02 -9.27
C PHE A 89 -10.92 3.07 -10.40
N ARG A 90 -11.19 4.25 -10.97
CA ARG A 90 -12.12 4.40 -12.11
C ARG A 90 -11.41 4.38 -13.47
N ARG A 91 -10.09 4.54 -13.50
CA ARG A 91 -9.33 4.66 -14.74
C ARG A 91 -9.01 3.28 -15.30
N ALA A 92 -9.63 2.94 -16.43
CA ALA A 92 -9.28 1.74 -17.18
C ALA A 92 -7.80 1.77 -17.60
N GLY A 93 -7.12 0.61 -17.49
CA GLY A 93 -5.72 0.46 -17.85
C GLY A 93 -4.72 1.12 -16.88
N CYS A 94 -5.13 1.48 -15.67
CA CYS A 94 -4.25 2.00 -14.63
C CYS A 94 -3.74 0.86 -13.74
N THR A 95 -2.46 0.49 -13.85
CA THR A 95 -1.83 -0.48 -12.94
C THR A 95 -1.60 0.15 -11.57
N THR A 96 -2.22 -0.43 -10.54
CA THR A 96 -2.23 0.11 -9.18
C THR A 96 -1.32 -0.70 -8.26
N PHE A 97 -0.32 -0.02 -7.71
CA PHE A 97 0.61 -0.57 -6.72
C PHE A 97 0.17 -0.16 -5.32
N LEU A 98 0.03 -1.14 -4.43
CA LEU A 98 -0.23 -0.95 -3.01
C LEU A 98 1.03 -1.29 -2.21
N SER A 99 1.55 -0.32 -1.47
CA SER A 99 2.71 -0.51 -0.61
C SER A 99 2.42 -0.08 0.82
N PHE A 100 2.82 -0.90 1.80
CA PHE A 100 2.62 -0.62 3.21
C PHE A 100 3.64 -1.35 4.10
N PRO A 101 3.89 -0.91 5.34
CA PRO A 101 4.68 -1.65 6.31
C PRO A 101 3.85 -2.73 7.01
N ALA A 102 4.49 -3.83 7.42
CA ALA A 102 3.87 -4.95 8.13
C ALA A 102 3.01 -4.56 9.36
N ALA A 103 3.35 -3.47 10.05
CA ALA A 103 2.63 -3.07 11.26
C ALA A 103 1.13 -2.82 11.03
N LEU A 104 0.71 -2.42 9.83
CA LEU A 104 -0.71 -2.26 9.53
C LEU A 104 -1.48 -3.59 9.58
N MET A 105 -0.81 -4.71 9.31
CA MET A 105 -1.40 -6.05 9.36
C MET A 105 -1.69 -6.54 10.77
N ALA A 106 -1.07 -5.94 11.79
CA ALA A 106 -1.43 -6.20 13.19
C ALA A 106 -2.70 -5.43 13.64
N THR A 107 -3.15 -4.44 12.87
CA THR A 107 -4.28 -3.56 13.22
C THR A 107 -5.55 -3.86 12.42
N GLY A 108 -6.64 -3.14 12.69
CA GLY A 108 -7.88 -3.20 11.91
C GLY A 108 -7.70 -2.82 10.43
N VAL A 109 -6.64 -2.10 10.07
CA VAL A 109 -6.34 -1.71 8.67
C VAL A 109 -6.14 -2.92 7.77
N ARG A 110 -5.73 -4.08 8.31
CA ARG A 110 -5.73 -5.37 7.60
C ARG A 110 -7.02 -5.63 6.82
N GLY A 111 -8.18 -5.32 7.40
CA GLY A 111 -9.48 -5.53 6.74
C GLY A 111 -9.65 -4.66 5.49
N VAL A 112 -9.14 -3.44 5.51
CA VAL A 112 -9.13 -2.54 4.35
C VAL A 112 -8.19 -3.07 3.28
N LEU A 113 -6.95 -3.44 3.64
CA LEU A 113 -5.95 -3.96 2.72
C LEU A 113 -6.44 -5.24 2.01
N ARG A 114 -6.99 -6.18 2.78
CA ARG A 114 -7.64 -7.40 2.26
C ARG A 114 -8.79 -7.06 1.33
N GLY A 115 -9.66 -6.14 1.72
CA GLY A 115 -10.79 -5.70 0.91
C GLY A 115 -10.37 -5.09 -0.44
N LEU A 116 -9.25 -4.36 -0.49
CA LEU A 116 -8.71 -3.83 -1.75
C LEU A 116 -8.25 -4.94 -2.69
N VAL A 117 -7.56 -5.96 -2.16
CA VAL A 117 -7.09 -7.12 -2.95
C VAL A 117 -8.27 -7.99 -3.40
N GLU A 118 -9.19 -8.33 -2.50
CA GLU A 118 -10.37 -9.16 -2.81
C GLU A 118 -11.25 -8.55 -3.91
N ARG A 119 -11.39 -7.22 -3.90
CA ARG A 119 -12.17 -6.47 -4.91
C ARG A 119 -11.40 -6.19 -6.19
N ARG A 120 -10.15 -6.65 -6.30
CA ARG A 120 -9.25 -6.42 -7.45
C ARG A 120 -9.07 -4.93 -7.76
N LEU A 121 -9.00 -4.10 -6.72
CA LEU A 121 -8.73 -2.66 -6.84
C LEU A 121 -7.23 -2.36 -6.91
N VAL A 122 -6.39 -3.36 -6.65
CA VAL A 122 -4.93 -3.28 -6.68
C VAL A 122 -4.37 -4.43 -7.49
N ASP A 123 -3.33 -4.18 -8.27
CA ASP A 123 -2.71 -5.15 -9.16
C ASP A 123 -1.43 -5.75 -8.57
N VAL A 124 -0.68 -4.93 -7.82
CA VAL A 124 0.61 -5.30 -7.24
C VAL A 124 0.67 -4.89 -5.78
N VAL A 125 1.09 -5.82 -4.91
CA VAL A 125 1.36 -5.55 -3.49
C VAL A 125 2.86 -5.63 -3.24
N VAL A 126 3.41 -4.59 -2.62
CA VAL A 126 4.82 -4.54 -2.18
C VAL A 126 4.82 -4.25 -0.69
N THR A 127 5.39 -5.14 0.11
CA THR A 127 5.35 -5.00 1.57
C THR A 127 6.55 -5.69 2.22
N THR A 128 6.70 -5.54 3.53
CA THR A 128 7.76 -6.17 4.32
C THR A 128 7.36 -7.57 4.81
N CYS A 129 8.36 -8.40 5.15
CA CYS A 129 8.18 -9.82 5.51
C CYS A 129 7.13 -10.07 6.61
N GLY A 130 7.13 -9.25 7.68
CA GLY A 130 6.18 -9.39 8.79
C GLY A 130 4.70 -9.27 8.41
N THR A 131 4.39 -8.85 7.17
CA THR A 131 3.02 -8.89 6.64
C THR A 131 2.48 -10.30 6.63
N ALA A 132 3.26 -11.28 6.16
CA ALA A 132 2.82 -12.66 6.08
C ALA A 132 2.57 -13.22 7.49
N ASP A 133 3.51 -12.98 8.40
CA ASP A 133 3.46 -13.49 9.76
C ASP A 133 2.24 -12.93 10.51
N HIS A 134 2.04 -11.60 10.49
CA HIS A 134 0.88 -10.98 11.13
C HIS A 134 -0.45 -11.32 10.45
N ASP A 135 -0.47 -11.47 9.12
CA ASP A 135 -1.66 -11.89 8.40
C ASP A 135 -2.09 -13.29 8.83
N LEU A 136 -1.20 -14.27 8.71
CA LEU A 136 -1.47 -15.66 9.03
C LEU A 136 -1.74 -15.88 10.52
N ALA A 137 -0.93 -15.29 11.40
CA ALA A 137 -1.15 -15.34 12.85
C ALA A 137 -2.56 -14.85 13.20
N ARG A 138 -3.01 -13.75 12.59
CA ARG A 138 -4.35 -13.20 12.79
C ARG A 138 -5.48 -13.92 12.05
N VAL A 139 -5.18 -14.90 11.18
CA VAL A 139 -6.19 -15.87 10.73
C VAL A 139 -6.50 -16.84 11.88
N TRP A 140 -5.50 -17.23 12.65
CA TRP A 140 -5.62 -18.33 13.60
C TRP A 140 -5.86 -17.88 15.04
N ARG A 141 -5.35 -16.71 15.44
CA ARG A 141 -5.42 -16.21 16.82
C ARG A 141 -5.64 -14.68 16.85
N PRO A 142 -6.32 -14.16 17.88
CA PRO A 142 -6.58 -12.73 18.01
C PRO A 142 -5.36 -11.94 18.50
N TYR A 143 -5.31 -10.67 18.13
CA TYR A 143 -4.50 -9.65 18.80
C TYR A 143 -5.42 -8.74 19.62
N TYR A 144 -4.86 -8.02 20.58
CA TYR A 144 -5.62 -7.24 21.55
C TYR A 144 -5.19 -5.78 21.54
N HIS A 145 -6.08 -4.90 22.01
CA HIS A 145 -5.74 -3.50 22.25
C HIS A 145 -4.74 -3.41 23.41
N GLY A 146 -3.79 -2.50 23.30
CA GLY A 146 -2.84 -2.14 24.35
C GLY A 146 -2.62 -0.64 24.40
N ASP A 147 -1.50 -0.25 25.00
CA ASP A 147 -1.08 1.13 25.13
C ASP A 147 0.42 1.24 24.79
N PHE A 148 0.86 2.42 24.35
CA PHE A 148 2.26 2.69 24.05
C PHE A 148 3.13 2.72 25.31
N ASP A 149 2.53 3.04 26.46
CA ASP A 149 3.22 3.28 27.73
C ASP A 149 3.26 2.04 28.66
N LEU A 150 2.90 0.85 28.16
CA LEU A 150 3.01 -0.40 28.92
C LEU A 150 4.47 -0.81 29.15
N ASP A 151 4.75 -1.36 30.34
CA ASP A 151 6.09 -1.85 30.72
C ASP A 151 6.43 -3.16 30.00
N ASP A 152 7.44 -3.11 29.13
CA ASP A 152 7.95 -4.26 28.37
C ASP A 152 8.49 -5.40 29.26
N VAL A 153 9.03 -5.08 30.45
CA VAL A 153 9.52 -6.10 31.39
C VAL A 153 8.36 -6.87 31.99
N GLU A 154 7.28 -6.19 32.35
CA GLU A 154 6.06 -6.83 32.84
C GLU A 154 5.38 -7.64 31.74
N LEU A 155 5.22 -7.06 30.54
CA LEU A 155 4.68 -7.76 29.37
C LEU A 155 5.45 -9.05 29.07
N HIS A 156 6.78 -9.00 29.10
CA HIS A 156 7.62 -10.18 28.87
C HIS A 156 7.38 -11.27 29.93
N ARG A 157 7.30 -10.90 31.21
CA ARG A 157 6.98 -11.85 32.31
C ARG A 157 5.61 -12.50 32.13
N LEU A 158 4.66 -11.78 31.54
CA LEU A 158 3.31 -12.27 31.22
C LEU A 158 3.23 -13.04 29.89
N GLY A 159 4.33 -13.15 29.14
CA GLY A 159 4.34 -13.83 27.84
C GLY A 159 3.61 -13.06 26.74
N VAL A 160 3.58 -11.72 26.83
CA VAL A 160 2.93 -10.84 25.87
C VAL A 160 3.97 -9.96 25.18
N ASN A 161 3.92 -9.90 23.86
CA ASN A 161 4.68 -8.91 23.08
C ASN A 161 3.78 -7.70 22.78
N ARG A 162 4.35 -6.53 22.53
CA ARG A 162 3.61 -5.39 21.97
C ARG A 162 4.16 -4.97 20.61
N LEU A 163 3.27 -4.45 19.78
CA LEU A 163 3.57 -3.77 18.53
C LEU A 163 2.89 -2.39 18.56
N GLY A 164 3.61 -1.39 19.06
CA GLY A 164 2.99 -0.11 19.41
C GLY A 164 1.96 -0.30 20.53
N ASN A 165 0.70 0.02 20.25
CA ASN A 165 -0.44 -0.16 21.16
C ASN A 165 -1.29 -1.40 20.82
N VAL A 166 -0.69 -2.44 20.24
CA VAL A 166 -1.32 -3.73 19.98
C VAL A 166 -0.59 -4.81 20.76
N LEU A 167 -1.33 -5.59 21.55
CA LEU A 167 -0.80 -6.71 22.32
C LEU A 167 -0.91 -8.02 21.54
N VAL A 168 0.17 -8.79 21.59
CA VAL A 168 0.38 -10.03 20.85
C VAL A 168 0.89 -11.09 21.82
N PRO A 169 -0.02 -11.90 22.43
CA PRO A 169 0.39 -13.03 23.26
C PRO A 169 1.28 -13.99 22.48
N ASN A 170 2.23 -14.64 23.15
CA ASN A 170 3.15 -15.59 22.52
C ASN A 170 2.42 -16.71 21.75
N GLU A 171 1.28 -17.17 22.28
CA GLU A 171 0.41 -18.18 21.67
C GLU A 171 -0.29 -17.67 20.41
N SER A 172 -0.38 -16.35 20.26
CA SER A 172 -1.04 -15.68 19.14
C SER A 172 -0.09 -15.31 18.00
N TYR A 173 1.21 -15.57 18.15
CA TYR A 173 2.20 -15.32 17.11
C TYR A 173 3.15 -16.49 16.92
N GLY A 174 4.26 -16.56 17.68
CA GLY A 174 5.34 -17.51 17.43
C GLY A 174 4.88 -18.97 17.48
N LEU A 175 4.17 -19.35 18.53
CA LEU A 175 3.76 -20.74 18.74
C LEU A 175 2.77 -21.23 17.67
N VAL A 176 1.74 -20.42 17.35
CA VAL A 176 0.76 -20.78 16.32
C VAL A 176 1.35 -20.73 14.92
N LEU A 177 2.27 -19.79 14.64
CA LEU A 177 2.97 -19.74 13.35
C LEU A 177 3.82 -20.99 13.15
N GLU A 178 4.60 -21.40 14.15
CA GLU A 178 5.42 -22.60 14.06
C GLU A 178 4.57 -23.86 13.85
N GLU A 179 3.49 -24.02 14.65
CA GLU A 179 2.55 -25.14 14.56
C GLU A 179 1.96 -25.29 13.15
N LYS A 180 1.57 -24.17 12.52
CA LYS A 180 0.90 -24.17 11.21
C LYS A 180 1.86 -24.15 10.03
N LEU A 181 2.96 -23.40 10.11
CA LEU A 181 3.88 -23.20 8.99
C LEU A 181 4.85 -24.37 8.82
N LEU A 182 5.38 -24.97 9.89
CA LEU A 182 6.36 -26.05 9.74
C LEU A 182 5.81 -27.23 8.91
N PRO A 183 4.57 -27.72 9.11
CA PRO A 183 4.01 -28.75 8.24
C PRO A 183 3.85 -28.31 6.78
N MET A 184 3.45 -27.05 6.54
CA MET A 184 3.30 -26.51 5.19
C MET A 184 4.64 -26.43 4.45
N LEU A 185 5.69 -25.97 5.14
CA LEU A 185 7.03 -25.84 4.61
C LEU A 185 7.67 -27.22 4.35
N ARG A 186 7.46 -28.20 5.25
CA ARG A 186 7.91 -29.59 5.04
C ARG A 186 7.27 -30.19 3.79
N ALA A 187 5.95 -30.06 3.65
CA ALA A 187 5.24 -30.57 2.48
C ALA A 187 5.69 -29.89 1.18
N LEU A 188 6.04 -28.59 1.20
CA LEU A 188 6.59 -27.87 0.06
C LEU A 188 7.99 -28.39 -0.34
N TRP A 189 8.81 -28.70 0.66
CA TRP A 189 10.13 -29.27 0.45
C TRP A 189 10.06 -30.69 -0.14
N GLU A 190 9.17 -31.52 0.40
CA GLU A 190 8.92 -32.89 -0.04
C GLU A 190 8.36 -32.95 -1.46
N SER A 191 7.57 -31.96 -1.89
CA SER A 191 7.08 -31.85 -3.28
C SER A 191 8.16 -31.46 -4.28
N GLY A 192 9.42 -31.31 -3.86
CA GLY A 192 10.56 -30.99 -4.73
C GLY A 192 10.81 -29.50 -4.92
N GLN A 193 10.06 -28.62 -4.27
CA GLN A 193 10.26 -27.17 -4.39
C GLN A 193 11.34 -26.69 -3.42
N ARG A 194 12.57 -26.54 -3.93
CA ARG A 194 13.77 -26.26 -3.11
C ARG A 194 14.12 -24.78 -2.96
N SER A 195 13.68 -23.93 -3.88
CA SER A 195 14.04 -22.50 -3.87
C SER A 195 12.90 -21.63 -4.41
N PRO A 196 11.75 -21.59 -3.71
CA PRO A 196 10.67 -20.69 -4.11
C PRO A 196 11.12 -19.23 -3.92
N SER A 197 10.74 -18.38 -4.88
CA SER A 197 10.77 -16.93 -4.66
C SER A 197 9.82 -16.53 -3.53
N THR A 198 10.02 -15.34 -2.94
CA THR A 198 9.12 -14.81 -1.89
C THR A 198 7.66 -14.84 -2.34
N LYS A 199 7.40 -14.45 -3.58
CA LYS A 199 6.04 -14.47 -4.16
C LYS A 199 5.44 -15.88 -4.18
N GLU A 200 6.20 -16.86 -4.67
CA GLU A 200 5.73 -18.25 -4.77
C GLU A 200 5.47 -18.84 -3.39
N LEU A 201 6.35 -18.56 -2.42
CA LEU A 201 6.14 -18.98 -1.04
C LEU A 201 4.86 -18.38 -0.46
N LEU A 202 4.66 -17.07 -0.61
CA LEU A 202 3.46 -16.39 -0.09
C LEU A 202 2.18 -16.92 -0.74
N TRP A 203 2.18 -17.16 -2.05
CA TRP A 203 1.04 -17.76 -2.75
C TRP A 203 0.74 -19.16 -2.26
N GLU A 204 1.77 -19.98 -2.02
CA GLU A 204 1.58 -21.33 -1.52
C GLU A 204 1.05 -21.33 -0.08
N LEU A 205 1.53 -20.42 0.78
CA LEU A 205 1.01 -20.25 2.13
C LEU A 205 -0.44 -19.75 2.12
N GLY A 206 -0.79 -18.79 1.27
CA GLY A 206 -2.16 -18.32 1.08
C GLY A 206 -3.10 -19.45 0.64
N ARG A 207 -2.67 -20.20 -0.39
CA ARG A 207 -3.41 -21.37 -0.91
C ARG A 207 -3.64 -22.44 0.16
N ARG A 208 -2.62 -22.78 0.96
CA ARG A 208 -2.71 -23.79 2.03
C ARG A 208 -3.52 -23.30 3.23
N THR A 209 -3.44 -22.01 3.54
CA THR A 209 -4.25 -21.40 4.61
C THR A 209 -5.73 -21.42 4.23
N GLY A 210 -6.06 -21.21 2.95
CA GLY A 210 -7.41 -21.38 2.42
C GLY A 210 -8.46 -20.44 3.05
N SER A 211 -8.01 -19.39 3.74
CA SER A 211 -8.88 -18.51 4.52
C SER A 211 -9.13 -17.20 3.82
N ARG A 212 -10.40 -16.85 3.62
CA ARG A 212 -10.81 -15.52 3.13
C ARG A 212 -10.50 -14.39 4.12
N ALA A 213 -10.09 -14.72 5.35
CA ALA A 213 -9.62 -13.73 6.31
C ALA A 213 -8.17 -13.30 6.04
N SER A 214 -7.40 -14.08 5.27
CA SER A 214 -6.04 -13.75 4.86
C SER A 214 -6.01 -12.70 3.75
N LEU A 215 -4.94 -11.91 3.70
CA LEU A 215 -4.54 -11.11 2.54
C LEU A 215 -3.91 -11.97 1.44
N LEU A 216 -3.20 -13.04 1.83
CA LEU A 216 -2.50 -13.98 0.95
C LEU A 216 -3.45 -14.90 0.16
#